data_AF-A0A401HS65-F1
#
_entry.id   AF-A0A401HS65-F1
#
_cell.length_a   1.000
_cell.length_b   1.000
_cell.length_c   1.000
_cell.angle_alpha   90.00
_cell.angle_beta   90.00
_cell.angle_gamma   90.00
#
_symmetry.space_group_name_H-M   'P 1'
#
loop_
_entity.id
_entity.type
_entity.pdbx_description
1 polymer ?
#
loop_
_entity_poly.entity_id
_entity_poly.type
_entity_poly.pdbx_seq_one_letter_code
_entity_poly.pdbx_strand_id
1 'polypeptide(L)'
;MNVNLKRVEKEFAQVPMTVYGVHLLVLQPATVTHEHRERATEHCGLIFALRGEVSIRVNGARYRLTAGQAIHCSYGQYVEMNVGAEEFEGILVQYLPDEGPGLLAGLQYMSRSFSLQPGIDEGLFELLRTLCLISRQRMPDAAFRVKPLLERVLRACFHLCRRESKRSYGADVGRVGEDRLVHALADFFNRSAFLVEDVIRLAVRPGQTIAHGSLPKSGFLFAFEGEASIALDGTEYRLHPGEVCHGSEGERLVLTPCGEDRFEYVLIHYRVCYWPERDGEAFPRHFVLCPGERPRIAELVEQLHQIAVIPGKLTAFRKKELFMSVLYELLSASQHSSWGASHLEAIERTILYIHAHYAEPLSLDQLARLQGITVRQLSYWFYKIIGIRPIDYVIQYRINKASEMLTMSHTPIGEIAASVGYDDPQYFSRVYRRHTGLSPREARSKSHPARD
;
A
#
# COMPACT_ATOMS: atom_id res chain seq x y z
N MET A 1 25.71 16.27 24.06
CA MET A 1 26.30 16.12 22.71
C MET A 1 25.20 15.61 21.79
N ASN A 2 24.83 16.36 20.75
CA ASN A 2 23.71 16.01 19.87
C ASN A 2 24.07 14.77 19.03
N VAL A 3 23.54 13.62 19.44
CA VAL A 3 23.60 12.40 18.64
C VAL A 3 22.65 12.56 17.46
N ASN A 4 23.13 12.31 16.24
CA ASN A 4 22.30 12.41 15.03
C ASN A 4 21.33 11.22 14.97
N LEU A 5 20.16 11.39 15.60
CA LEU A 5 19.11 10.36 15.73
C LEU A 5 18.68 9.73 14.39
N LYS A 6 18.88 10.41 13.25
CA LYS A 6 18.60 9.84 11.91
C LYS A 6 19.61 8.77 11.50
N ARG A 7 20.88 8.99 11.80
CA ARG A 7 21.97 8.05 11.48
C ARG A 7 21.90 6.81 12.38
N VAL A 8 21.62 7.08 13.65
CA VAL A 8 21.25 6.12 14.69
C VAL A 8 20.15 5.16 14.25
N GLU A 9 19.02 5.70 13.79
CA GLU A 9 17.86 4.93 13.33
C GLU A 9 18.21 4.05 12.12
N LYS A 10 18.96 4.59 11.16
CA LYS A 10 19.42 3.87 9.97
C LYS A 10 20.38 2.73 10.32
N GLU A 11 21.35 2.97 11.18
CA GLU A 11 22.31 1.96 11.65
C GLU A 11 21.59 0.87 12.47
N PHE A 12 20.61 1.23 13.32
CA PHE A 12 19.83 0.28 14.12
C PHE A 12 18.88 -0.58 13.28
N ALA A 13 18.22 0.00 12.28
CA ALA A 13 17.23 -0.69 11.44
C ALA A 13 17.85 -1.74 10.49
N GLN A 14 19.14 -1.59 10.18
CA GLN A 14 19.89 -2.43 9.25
C GLN A 14 20.65 -3.56 9.93
N VAL A 15 20.79 -3.51 11.27
CA VAL A 15 21.55 -4.50 12.04
C VAL A 15 20.57 -5.51 12.63
N PRO A 16 20.64 -6.80 12.24
CA PRO A 16 19.83 -7.84 12.87
C PRO A 16 20.31 -8.07 14.30
N MET A 17 19.37 -8.16 15.26
CA MET A 17 19.69 -8.19 16.69
C MET A 17 18.92 -9.26 17.46
N THR A 18 19.54 -9.84 18.46
CA THR A 18 18.98 -10.84 19.36
C THR A 18 18.72 -10.21 20.71
N VAL A 19 17.52 -10.43 21.24
CA VAL A 19 17.11 -9.98 22.56
C VAL A 19 17.40 -11.09 23.54
N TYR A 20 18.14 -10.77 24.59
CA TYR A 20 18.57 -11.72 25.61
C TYR A 20 17.71 -11.64 26.86
N GLY A 21 17.06 -10.50 27.11
CA GLY A 21 16.18 -10.36 28.26
C GLY A 21 15.32 -9.10 28.24
N VAL A 22 14.15 -9.18 28.87
CA VAL A 22 13.31 -8.03 29.22
C VAL A 22 12.91 -8.16 30.68
N HIS A 23 13.30 -7.19 31.49
CA HIS A 23 13.20 -7.23 32.94
C HIS A 23 12.44 -6.02 33.47
N LEU A 24 11.52 -6.25 34.40
CA LEU A 24 10.95 -5.18 35.20
C LEU A 24 11.95 -4.84 36.32
N LEU A 25 12.43 -3.60 36.32
CA LEU A 25 13.25 -3.02 37.37
C LEU A 25 12.33 -2.34 38.38
N VAL A 26 12.32 -2.82 39.62
CA VAL A 26 11.71 -2.13 40.76
C VAL A 26 12.82 -1.91 41.77
N LEU A 27 13.24 -0.65 41.92
CA LEU A 27 14.36 -0.29 42.77
C LEU A 27 13.87 0.59 43.91
N GLN A 28 14.18 0.19 45.14
CA GLN A 28 13.76 0.88 46.35
C GLN A 28 14.45 2.26 46.47
N PRO A 29 13.86 3.21 47.23
CA PRO A 29 14.50 4.49 47.53
C PRO A 29 15.93 4.33 48.04
N ALA A 30 16.82 5.26 47.68
CA ALA A 30 18.24 5.27 48.06
C ALA A 30 19.03 4.01 47.62
N THR A 31 18.51 3.21 46.69
CA THR A 31 19.24 2.07 46.12
C THR A 31 20.33 2.55 45.17
N VAL A 32 21.52 1.94 45.28
CA VAL A 32 22.61 2.07 44.30
C VAL A 32 22.93 0.70 43.72
N THR A 33 22.87 0.55 42.41
CA THR A 33 23.20 -0.72 41.75
C THR A 33 24.71 -0.85 41.55
N HIS A 34 25.31 -1.95 42.01
CA HIS A 34 26.77 -2.16 41.92
C HIS A 34 27.20 -3.17 40.85
N GLU A 35 26.28 -3.98 40.31
CA GLU A 35 26.61 -5.10 39.40
C GLU A 35 27.44 -4.69 38.17
N HIS A 36 27.12 -3.55 37.55
CA HIS A 36 27.85 -3.03 36.40
C HIS A 36 28.80 -1.87 36.73
N ARG A 37 29.09 -1.65 38.02
CA ARG A 37 30.08 -0.67 38.47
C ARG A 37 31.50 -1.21 38.38
N GLU A 38 31.66 -2.51 38.66
CA GLU A 38 32.96 -3.20 38.70
C GLU A 38 33.14 -4.19 37.54
N ARG A 39 32.06 -4.53 36.82
CA ARG A 39 32.06 -5.38 35.64
C ARG A 39 31.37 -4.67 34.47
N ALA A 40 32.02 -4.66 33.31
CA ALA A 40 31.42 -4.10 32.10
C ALA A 40 30.15 -4.86 31.69
N THR A 41 29.20 -4.18 31.05
CA THR A 41 27.99 -4.81 30.52
C THR A 41 28.32 -5.84 29.44
N GLU A 42 27.66 -7.00 29.51
CA GLU A 42 27.80 -8.09 28.53
C GLU A 42 26.73 -8.03 27.44
N HIS A 43 25.79 -7.08 27.55
CA HIS A 43 24.74 -6.82 26.58
C HIS A 43 24.55 -5.30 26.45
N CYS A 44 24.04 -4.85 25.31
CA CYS A 44 23.47 -3.51 25.23
C CYS A 44 22.18 -3.48 26.06
N GLY A 45 21.90 -2.35 26.72
CA GLY A 45 20.75 -2.14 27.57
C GLY A 45 19.90 -0.96 27.10
N LEU A 46 18.59 -1.11 27.00
CA LEU A 46 17.65 0.01 26.91
C LEU A 46 16.78 0.04 28.15
N ILE A 47 16.87 1.14 28.91
CA ILE A 47 16.14 1.31 30.16
C ILE A 47 15.03 2.33 29.95
N PHE A 48 13.79 1.94 30.19
CA PHE A 48 12.60 2.79 30.18
C PHE A 48 12.19 3.14 31.59
N ALA A 49 12.03 4.43 31.89
CA ALA A 49 11.45 4.87 33.16
C ALA A 49 9.93 4.89 33.05
N LEU A 50 9.27 4.09 33.89
CA LEU A 50 7.80 4.04 33.98
C LEU A 50 7.30 4.94 35.10
N ARG A 51 7.96 4.91 36.27
CA ARG A 51 7.64 5.73 37.45
C ARG A 51 8.90 6.09 38.21
N GLY A 52 8.83 7.21 38.93
CA GLY A 52 9.95 7.72 39.72
C GLY A 52 11.07 8.31 38.87
N GLU A 53 12.20 8.55 39.53
CA GLU A 53 13.40 9.13 38.94
C GLU A 53 14.64 8.31 39.33
N VAL A 54 15.55 8.15 38.38
CA VAL A 54 16.85 7.54 38.61
C VAL A 54 17.98 8.34 37.97
N SER A 55 19.08 8.53 38.70
CA SER A 55 20.34 9.03 38.16
C SER A 55 21.17 7.85 37.67
N ILE A 56 21.49 7.81 36.38
CA ILE A 56 22.26 6.73 35.77
C ILE A 56 23.63 7.28 35.37
N ARG A 57 24.70 6.62 35.82
CA ARG A 57 26.08 6.93 35.44
C ARG A 57 26.56 5.87 34.48
N VAL A 58 26.98 6.27 33.27
CA VAL A 58 27.55 5.36 32.27
C VAL A 58 28.96 5.82 31.92
N ASN A 59 29.98 5.00 32.20
CA ASN A 59 31.39 5.34 32.04
C ASN A 59 31.75 6.73 32.63
N GLY A 60 31.18 7.07 33.79
CA GLY A 60 31.37 8.36 34.46
C GLY A 60 30.45 9.50 34.00
N ALA A 61 29.85 9.42 32.81
CA ALA A 61 28.88 10.40 32.34
C ALA A 61 27.53 10.22 33.06
N ARG A 62 26.94 11.32 33.51
CA ARG A 62 25.70 11.31 34.31
C ARG A 62 24.49 11.64 33.46
N TYR A 63 23.46 10.82 33.61
CA TYR A 63 22.16 10.96 32.99
C TYR A 63 21.09 10.94 34.08
N ARG A 64 20.01 11.68 33.85
CA ARG A 64 18.84 11.71 34.73
C ARG A 64 17.66 11.17 33.92
N LEU A 65 16.95 10.20 34.50
CA LEU A 65 15.83 9.54 33.84
C LEU A 65 14.58 9.66 34.71
N THR A 66 13.54 10.29 34.18
CA THR A 66 12.20 10.38 34.79
C THR A 66 11.20 9.57 33.98
N ALA A 67 10.03 9.29 34.56
CA ALA A 67 8.92 8.64 33.87
C ALA A 67 8.69 9.20 32.44
N GLY A 68 8.53 8.31 31.46
CA GLY A 68 8.41 8.69 30.05
C GLY A 68 9.76 8.78 29.32
N GLN A 69 10.90 8.73 30.00
CA GLN A 69 12.21 8.80 29.37
C GLN A 69 12.83 7.41 29.19
N ALA A 70 13.78 7.30 28.26
CA ALA A 70 14.62 6.11 28.10
C ALA A 70 16.11 6.45 27.99
N ILE A 71 16.97 5.50 28.33
CA ILE A 71 18.41 5.59 28.09
C ILE A 71 18.93 4.32 27.44
N HIS A 72 19.73 4.49 26.39
CA HIS A 72 20.49 3.41 25.80
C HIS A 72 21.89 3.35 26.41
N CYS A 73 22.29 2.14 26.79
CA CYS A 73 23.61 1.75 27.26
C CYS A 73 24.20 0.75 26.27
N SER A 74 25.40 1.04 25.78
CA SER A 74 26.10 0.16 24.84
C SER A 74 26.77 -1.03 25.57
N TYR A 75 27.18 -2.02 24.79
CA TYR A 75 28.00 -3.14 25.23
C TYR A 75 29.35 -2.67 25.81
N GLY A 76 29.84 -3.37 26.84
CA GLY A 76 31.16 -3.11 27.42
C GLY A 76 31.23 -1.82 28.24
N GLN A 77 30.10 -1.25 28.67
CA GLN A 77 30.05 -0.03 29.48
C GLN A 77 29.85 -0.35 30.95
N TYR A 78 30.38 0.51 31.82
CA TYR A 78 30.13 0.47 33.25
C TYR A 78 28.93 1.34 33.58
N VAL A 79 27.92 0.74 34.22
CA VAL A 79 26.63 1.38 34.50
C VAL A 79 26.33 1.31 36.00
N GLU A 80 25.99 2.46 36.57
CA GLU A 80 25.54 2.58 37.97
C GLU A 80 24.24 3.39 38.00
N MET A 81 23.19 2.81 38.61
CA MET A 81 21.91 3.48 38.83
C MET A 81 21.82 3.90 40.29
N ASN A 82 21.40 5.14 40.53
CA ASN A 82 21.19 5.70 41.85
C ASN A 82 19.76 6.25 41.92
N VAL A 83 18.94 5.60 42.73
CA VAL A 83 17.53 5.94 42.92
C VAL A 83 17.41 7.02 43.99
N GLY A 84 16.57 8.02 43.70
CA GLY A 84 16.30 9.12 44.61
C GLY A 84 15.49 8.72 45.85
N ALA A 85 14.69 9.68 46.34
CA ALA A 85 13.88 9.49 47.54
C ALA A 85 12.62 8.63 47.31
N GLU A 86 12.24 8.40 46.06
CA GLU A 86 11.04 7.63 45.69
C GLU A 86 11.43 6.36 44.95
N GLU A 87 10.56 5.35 45.02
CA GLU A 87 10.75 4.08 44.31
C GLU A 87 10.81 4.33 42.80
N PHE A 88 11.76 3.67 42.14
CA PHE A 88 11.89 3.70 40.69
C PHE A 88 11.33 2.41 40.08
N GLU A 89 10.40 2.55 39.14
CA GLU A 89 9.89 1.47 38.31
C GLU A 89 10.31 1.71 36.87
N GLY A 90 10.96 0.71 36.26
CA GLY A 90 11.43 0.79 34.89
C GLY A 90 11.46 -0.57 34.20
N ILE A 91 11.73 -0.56 32.90
CA ILE A 91 11.92 -1.79 32.11
C ILE A 91 13.29 -1.76 31.48
N LEU A 92 14.08 -2.79 31.75
CA LEU A 92 15.38 -3.04 31.13
C LEU A 92 15.23 -4.07 30.01
N VAL A 93 15.75 -3.71 28.85
CA VAL A 93 15.81 -4.57 27.68
C VAL A 93 17.27 -4.84 27.34
N GLN A 94 17.67 -6.10 27.30
CA GLN A 94 19.03 -6.53 26.99
C GLN A 94 19.10 -7.16 25.60
N TYR A 95 20.06 -6.74 24.78
CA TYR A 95 20.23 -7.25 23.42
C TYR A 95 21.68 -7.22 22.92
N LEU A 96 21.97 -7.97 21.86
CA LEU A 96 23.21 -7.89 21.07
C LEU A 96 22.89 -8.00 19.57
N PRO A 97 23.75 -7.48 18.67
CA PRO A 97 23.69 -7.83 17.25
C PRO A 97 23.87 -9.34 17.01
N ASP A 98 23.21 -9.87 15.98
CA ASP A 98 23.25 -11.30 15.63
C ASP A 98 24.67 -11.73 15.20
N GLU A 99 25.45 -10.81 14.61
CA GLU A 99 26.86 -11.03 14.24
C GLU A 99 27.85 -10.84 15.42
N GLY A 100 27.32 -10.64 16.63
CA GLY A 100 28.10 -10.47 17.86
C GLY A 100 28.63 -9.04 18.09
N PRO A 101 29.35 -8.82 19.20
CA PRO A 101 29.78 -7.48 19.62
C PRO A 101 30.84 -6.84 18.69
N GLY A 102 31.51 -7.62 17.84
CA GLY A 102 32.51 -7.12 16.90
C GLY A 102 31.96 -6.12 15.87
N LEU A 103 30.69 -6.25 15.49
CA LEU A 103 30.00 -5.33 14.59
C LEU A 103 29.79 -3.93 15.21
N LEU A 104 29.79 -3.84 16.55
CA LEU A 104 29.56 -2.58 17.29
C LEU A 104 30.72 -1.58 17.13
N ALA A 105 31.93 -2.05 16.84
CA ALA A 105 33.11 -1.21 16.64
C ALA A 105 33.03 -0.35 15.36
N GLY A 106 32.29 -0.81 14.34
CA GLY A 106 32.04 -0.07 13.10
C GLY A 106 30.84 0.87 13.14
N LEU A 107 29.99 0.75 14.16
CA LEU A 107 28.74 1.50 14.30
C LEU A 107 28.91 2.62 15.34
N GLN A 108 29.09 3.85 14.86
CA GLN A 108 29.33 5.03 15.72
C GLN A 108 28.19 5.27 16.72
N TYR A 109 26.97 4.82 16.40
CA TYR A 109 25.82 4.91 17.28
C TYR A 109 25.83 3.87 18.40
N MET A 110 26.10 2.62 18.04
CA MET A 110 26.02 1.48 18.95
C MET A 110 27.17 1.40 19.93
N SER A 111 28.17 2.28 19.81
CA SER A 111 29.34 2.40 20.69
C SER A 111 29.19 3.47 21.80
N ARG A 112 28.05 4.17 21.88
CA ARG A 112 27.84 5.28 22.84
C ARG A 112 26.48 5.23 23.56
N SER A 113 26.44 5.87 24.73
CA SER A 113 25.22 6.04 25.54
C SER A 113 24.53 7.37 25.26
N PHE A 114 23.20 7.37 25.23
CA PHE A 114 22.38 8.58 25.04
C PHE A 114 20.98 8.41 25.65
N SER A 115 20.39 9.55 26.02
CA SER A 115 19.01 9.63 26.49
C SER A 115 18.05 9.83 25.32
N LEU A 116 16.86 9.25 25.46
CA LEU A 116 15.70 9.43 24.60
C LEU A 116 14.54 9.97 25.44
N GLN A 117 13.68 10.79 24.82
CA GLN A 117 12.38 11.15 25.36
C GLN A 117 11.28 10.55 24.48
N PRO A 118 11.03 9.23 24.58
CA PRO A 118 9.90 8.64 23.90
C PRO A 118 8.61 9.23 24.50
N GLY A 119 7.70 9.71 23.67
CA GLY A 119 6.32 9.95 24.13
C GLY A 119 5.67 8.60 24.46
N ILE A 120 5.93 8.06 25.65
CA ILE A 120 5.39 6.77 26.08
C ILE A 120 3.87 6.91 26.21
N ASP A 121 3.18 6.56 25.13
CA ASP A 121 1.72 6.44 25.14
C ASP A 121 1.30 5.15 25.85
N GLU A 122 0.01 5.07 26.18
CA GLU A 122 -0.59 3.95 26.88
C GLU A 122 -0.39 2.62 26.11
N GLY A 123 -0.27 2.67 24.78
CA GLY A 123 -0.02 1.51 23.94
C GLY A 123 1.40 0.97 24.06
N LEU A 124 2.42 1.85 24.01
CA LEU A 124 3.81 1.49 24.23
C LEU A 124 4.03 0.98 25.66
N PHE A 125 3.34 1.59 26.63
CA PHE A 125 3.37 1.19 28.03
C PHE A 125 2.82 -0.23 28.25
N GLU A 126 1.64 -0.53 27.71
CA GLU A 126 1.04 -1.87 27.78
C GLU A 126 1.85 -2.92 27.01
N LEU A 127 2.46 -2.54 25.89
CA LEU A 127 3.37 -3.40 25.13
C LEU A 127 4.59 -3.80 25.96
N LEU A 128 5.23 -2.83 26.60
CA LEU A 128 6.38 -3.03 27.48
C LEU A 128 6.03 -3.90 28.70
N ARG A 129 4.87 -3.69 29.33
CA ARG A 129 4.37 -4.55 30.41
C ARG A 129 4.11 -5.99 29.96
N THR A 130 3.51 -6.15 28.79
CA THR A 130 3.25 -7.47 28.19
C THR A 130 4.55 -8.22 27.94
N LEU A 131 5.59 -7.53 27.45
CA LEU A 131 6.93 -8.11 27.28
C LEU A 131 7.53 -8.63 28.58
N CYS A 132 7.42 -7.86 29.68
CA CYS A 132 7.88 -8.31 30.99
C CYS A 132 7.13 -9.55 31.49
N LEU A 133 5.82 -9.63 31.28
CA LEU A 133 5.02 -10.80 31.67
C LEU A 133 5.40 -12.05 30.88
N ILE A 134 5.62 -11.92 29.56
CA ILE A 134 6.03 -13.03 28.69
C ILE A 134 7.43 -13.53 29.08
N SER A 135 8.37 -12.61 29.32
CA SER A 135 9.74 -12.92 29.77
C SER A 135 9.77 -13.72 31.08
N ARG A 136 8.87 -13.40 32.03
CA ARG A 136 8.76 -14.10 33.33
C ARG A 136 8.21 -15.52 33.25
N GLN A 137 7.49 -15.89 32.18
CA GLN A 137 6.75 -17.16 32.11
C GLN A 137 7.51 -18.31 31.40
N ARG A 138 8.69 -18.08 30.78
CA ARG A 138 9.47 -19.15 30.12
C ARG A 138 11.00 -18.96 30.19
N MET A 139 11.66 -19.98 30.75
CA MET A 139 13.06 -20.47 30.74
C MET A 139 14.27 -19.50 30.57
N PRO A 140 15.33 -19.61 31.41
CA PRO A 140 16.52 -18.74 31.42
C PRO A 140 17.46 -18.77 30.19
N ASP A 141 17.34 -19.76 29.30
CA ASP A 141 18.37 -20.04 28.26
C ASP A 141 17.85 -20.10 26.82
N ALA A 142 16.65 -19.59 26.53
CA ALA A 142 16.12 -19.58 25.17
C ALA A 142 15.96 -18.15 24.64
N ALA A 143 16.69 -17.81 23.57
CA ALA A 143 16.40 -16.64 22.76
C ALA A 143 14.95 -16.70 22.25
N PHE A 144 14.04 -15.98 22.89
CA PHE A 144 12.61 -16.04 22.55
C PHE A 144 12.24 -15.09 21.40
N ARG A 145 11.25 -15.52 20.59
CA ARG A 145 10.63 -14.77 19.49
C ARG A 145 9.79 -13.56 19.97
N VAL A 146 10.36 -12.72 20.83
CA VAL A 146 9.82 -11.39 21.17
C VAL A 146 10.54 -10.28 20.40
N LYS A 147 11.57 -10.65 19.61
CA LYS A 147 12.31 -9.79 18.68
C LYS A 147 11.41 -8.87 17.84
N PRO A 148 10.33 -9.33 17.18
CA PRO A 148 9.48 -8.43 16.39
C PRO A 148 8.73 -7.40 17.25
N LEU A 149 8.37 -7.77 18.48
CA LEU A 149 7.65 -6.91 19.40
C LEU A 149 8.57 -5.87 20.05
N LEU A 150 9.83 -6.25 20.30
CA LEU A 150 10.84 -5.37 20.83
C LEU A 150 11.45 -4.45 19.74
N GLU A 151 11.65 -4.95 18.52
CA GLU A 151 11.95 -4.10 17.35
C GLU A 151 10.88 -3.01 17.19
N ARG A 152 9.60 -3.33 17.45
CA ARG A 152 8.51 -2.36 17.48
C ARG A 152 8.65 -1.33 18.61
N VAL A 153 9.00 -1.74 19.83
CA VAL A 153 9.26 -0.82 20.96
C VAL A 153 10.43 0.10 20.64
N LEU A 154 11.55 -0.46 20.21
CA LEU A 154 12.79 0.25 19.90
C LEU A 154 12.57 1.26 18.78
N ARG A 155 11.91 0.86 17.69
CA ARG A 155 11.57 1.75 16.57
C ARG A 155 10.55 2.83 16.96
N ALA A 156 9.53 2.50 17.75
CA ALA A 156 8.56 3.48 18.25
C ALA A 156 9.24 4.59 19.07
N CYS A 157 10.25 4.26 19.87
CA CYS A 157 11.00 5.23 20.67
C CYS A 157 11.77 6.24 19.81
N PHE A 158 12.31 5.83 18.66
CA PHE A 158 12.95 6.74 17.70
C PHE A 158 11.92 7.53 16.88
N HIS A 159 10.78 6.94 16.54
CA HIS A 159 9.68 7.63 15.85
C HIS A 159 9.02 8.72 16.72
N LEU A 160 8.89 8.53 18.04
CA LEU A 160 8.29 9.52 18.94
C LEU A 160 9.12 10.81 19.06
N CYS A 161 10.43 10.74 18.80
CA CYS A 161 11.27 11.94 18.66
C CYS A 161 11.03 12.72 17.34
N ARG A 162 10.24 12.20 16.38
CA ARG A 162 9.92 12.87 15.10
C ARG A 162 8.73 13.83 15.16
N ARG A 163 8.04 13.99 16.28
CA ARG A 163 6.86 14.88 16.36
C ARG A 163 7.14 16.37 16.06
N GLU A 164 8.40 16.77 15.89
CA GLU A 164 8.80 18.13 15.52
C GLU A 164 9.15 18.37 14.03
N SER A 165 8.99 17.41 13.10
CA SER A 165 9.29 17.75 11.69
C SER A 165 8.47 16.99 10.67
N LYS A 166 7.33 17.58 10.28
CA LYS A 166 6.63 17.27 9.03
C LYS A 166 7.42 17.85 7.85
N ARG A 167 7.77 17.03 6.86
CA ARG A 167 7.84 17.46 5.45
C ARG A 167 7.68 16.26 4.49
N SER A 168 6.88 16.57 3.49
CA SER A 168 6.33 15.80 2.38
C SER A 168 7.35 15.27 1.37
N TYR A 169 7.14 14.05 0.85
CA TYR A 169 7.52 13.66 -0.51
C TYR A 169 6.45 12.74 -1.09
N GLY A 170 5.84 13.18 -2.19
CA GLY A 170 4.97 12.36 -3.04
C GLY A 170 5.78 11.74 -4.17
N ALA A 171 5.52 10.48 -4.45
CA ALA A 171 5.88 9.84 -5.72
C ALA A 171 4.61 9.20 -6.28
N ASP A 172 4.30 9.62 -7.50
CA ASP A 172 3.20 9.15 -8.34
C ASP A 172 3.59 7.78 -8.92
N VAL A 173 2.82 6.73 -8.63
CA VAL A 173 3.13 5.35 -8.99
C VAL A 173 2.22 4.89 -10.12
N GLY A 174 2.50 5.42 -11.31
CA GLY A 174 1.94 4.89 -12.55
C GLY A 174 2.54 3.53 -12.89
N ARG A 175 1.69 2.49 -12.93
CA ARG A 175 1.96 1.12 -13.45
C ARG A 175 2.95 0.26 -12.65
N VAL A 176 2.60 -0.05 -11.40
CA VAL A 176 3.05 -1.31 -10.77
C VAL A 176 2.13 -2.43 -11.26
N GLY A 177 2.70 -3.52 -11.80
CA GLY A 177 1.91 -4.69 -12.23
C GLY A 177 1.10 -5.24 -11.06
N GLU A 178 -0.15 -5.65 -11.32
CA GLU A 178 -1.13 -6.05 -10.30
C GLU A 178 -0.58 -7.11 -9.33
N ASP A 179 0.21 -8.08 -9.82
CA ASP A 179 0.91 -9.06 -8.97
C ASP A 179 1.89 -8.43 -7.97
N ARG A 180 2.70 -7.46 -8.41
CA ARG A 180 3.63 -6.75 -7.51
C ARG A 180 2.88 -5.96 -6.45
N LEU A 181 1.75 -5.34 -6.82
CA LEU A 181 0.88 -4.63 -5.89
C LEU A 181 0.29 -5.58 -4.85
N VAL A 182 -0.23 -6.73 -5.27
CA VAL A 182 -0.81 -7.74 -4.38
C VAL A 182 0.23 -8.26 -3.39
N HIS A 183 1.44 -8.58 -3.86
CA HIS A 183 2.54 -9.00 -3.00
C HIS A 183 2.97 -7.90 -2.02
N ALA A 184 3.07 -6.64 -2.47
CA ALA A 184 3.40 -5.51 -1.61
C ALA A 184 2.34 -5.26 -0.53
N LEU A 185 1.05 -5.40 -0.87
CA LEU A 185 -0.05 -5.27 0.09
C LEU A 185 -0.06 -6.42 1.10
N ALA A 186 0.19 -7.65 0.65
CA ALA A 186 0.30 -8.80 1.54
C ALA A 186 1.45 -8.63 2.53
N ASP A 187 2.64 -8.23 2.05
CA ASP A 187 3.78 -7.91 2.92
C ASP A 187 3.43 -6.74 3.86
N PHE A 188 2.71 -5.73 3.34
CA PHE A 188 2.31 -4.57 4.11
C PHE A 188 1.45 -4.94 5.31
N PHE A 189 0.33 -5.60 5.10
CA PHE A 189 -0.61 -5.91 6.18
C PHE A 189 -0.08 -7.01 7.11
N ASN A 190 0.83 -7.86 6.64
CA ASN A 190 1.48 -8.87 7.48
C ASN A 190 2.48 -8.24 8.48
N ARG A 191 3.17 -7.16 8.08
CA ARG A 191 4.18 -6.48 8.92
C ARG A 191 3.63 -5.30 9.70
N SER A 192 2.53 -4.71 9.25
CA SER A 192 1.93 -3.53 9.87
C SER A 192 1.20 -3.85 11.16
N ALA A 193 1.29 -2.95 12.14
CA ALA A 193 0.25 -2.88 13.16
C ALA A 193 -0.79 -1.86 12.72
N PHE A 194 -2.05 -2.29 12.60
CA PHE A 194 -3.15 -1.41 12.22
C PHE A 194 -4.41 -1.69 13.04
N LEU A 195 -5.35 -0.75 12.99
CA LEU A 195 -6.69 -0.80 13.58
C LEU A 195 -7.76 -0.58 12.49
N VAL A 196 -8.86 -1.32 12.57
CA VAL A 196 -10.07 -1.06 11.78
C VAL A 196 -10.92 -0.07 12.55
N GLU A 197 -11.02 1.14 12.00
CA GLU A 197 -11.62 2.28 12.67
C GLU A 197 -13.15 2.22 12.56
N ASP A 198 -13.66 2.26 11.33
CA ASP A 198 -15.08 2.25 11.02
C ASP A 198 -15.34 1.54 9.67
N VAL A 199 -16.59 1.10 9.50
CA VAL A 199 -17.09 0.48 8.27
C VAL A 199 -18.44 1.08 7.97
N ILE A 200 -18.57 1.68 6.79
CA ILE A 200 -19.72 2.52 6.44
C ILE A 200 -20.28 2.03 5.11
N ARG A 201 -21.59 1.73 5.08
CA ARG A 201 -22.32 1.50 3.84
C ARG A 201 -22.96 2.80 3.38
N LEU A 202 -22.74 3.17 2.11
CA LEU A 202 -23.23 4.41 1.53
C LEU A 202 -23.86 4.14 0.16
N ALA A 203 -24.86 4.94 -0.19
CA ALA A 203 -25.47 4.95 -1.52
C ALA A 203 -25.54 6.38 -2.04
N VAL A 204 -25.00 6.62 -3.23
CA VAL A 204 -24.95 7.94 -3.86
C VAL A 204 -25.93 7.97 -5.01
N ARG A 205 -26.83 8.95 -5.02
CA ARG A 205 -27.84 9.06 -6.07
C ARG A 205 -27.22 9.58 -7.38
N PRO A 206 -27.81 9.25 -8.53
CA PRO A 206 -27.44 9.86 -9.81
C PRO A 206 -27.41 11.39 -9.72
N GLY A 207 -26.42 12.01 -10.33
CA GLY A 207 -26.25 13.47 -10.33
C GLY A 207 -25.74 14.08 -9.02
N GLN A 208 -25.51 13.28 -7.96
CA GLN A 208 -24.82 13.75 -6.76
C GLN A 208 -23.32 13.47 -6.87
N THR A 209 -22.51 14.42 -6.42
CA THR A 209 -21.05 14.26 -6.30
C THR A 209 -20.68 14.33 -4.83
N ILE A 210 -19.92 13.34 -4.37
CA ILE A 210 -19.26 13.38 -3.06
C ILE A 210 -17.86 13.93 -3.28
N ALA A 211 -17.51 14.99 -2.55
CA ALA A 211 -16.17 15.56 -2.58
C ALA A 211 -15.61 15.68 -1.16
N HIS A 212 -14.48 15.03 -0.91
CA HIS A 212 -13.70 15.16 0.33
C HIS A 212 -12.38 15.86 0.01
N GLY A 213 -12.17 17.03 0.61
CA GLY A 213 -10.97 17.83 0.38
C GLY A 213 -9.67 17.13 0.76
N SER A 214 -9.70 16.38 1.86
CA SER A 214 -8.62 15.50 2.33
C SER A 214 -9.25 14.33 3.10
N LEU A 215 -8.94 13.11 2.69
CA LEU A 215 -9.43 11.88 3.31
C LEU A 215 -8.91 11.81 4.74
N PRO A 216 -9.79 11.67 5.75
CA PRO A 216 -9.37 11.65 7.14
C PRO A 216 -8.70 10.34 7.55
N LYS A 217 -8.86 9.27 6.76
CA LYS A 217 -8.36 7.92 7.04
C LYS A 217 -8.07 7.20 5.72
N SER A 218 -7.12 6.28 5.73
CA SER A 218 -6.95 5.32 4.62
C SER A 218 -8.09 4.31 4.61
N GLY A 219 -8.50 3.85 3.43
CA GLY A 219 -9.61 2.91 3.35
C GLY A 219 -9.76 2.20 2.02
N PHE A 220 -10.52 1.10 2.07
CA PHE A 220 -10.93 0.32 0.90
C PHE A 220 -12.42 0.53 0.64
N LEU A 221 -12.74 0.90 -0.60
CA LEU A 221 -14.09 1.10 -1.11
C LEU A 221 -14.47 -0.09 -1.98
N PHE A 222 -15.47 -0.86 -1.53
CA PHE A 222 -16.01 -2.04 -2.21
C PHE A 222 -17.31 -1.66 -2.93
N ALA A 223 -17.30 -1.70 -4.26
CA ALA A 223 -18.48 -1.43 -5.07
C ALA A 223 -19.38 -2.67 -5.19
N PHE A 224 -20.68 -2.51 -4.93
CA PHE A 224 -21.66 -3.59 -4.99
C PHE A 224 -22.76 -3.35 -6.03
N GLU A 225 -23.26 -2.11 -6.16
CA GLU A 225 -24.27 -1.75 -7.15
C GLU A 225 -23.91 -0.45 -7.85
N GLY A 226 -24.26 -0.35 -9.14
CA GLY A 226 -23.99 0.83 -9.95
C GLY A 226 -22.51 1.06 -10.23
N GLU A 227 -22.20 2.21 -10.82
CA GLU A 227 -20.84 2.60 -11.17
C GLU A 227 -20.54 4.00 -10.71
N ALA A 228 -19.27 4.28 -10.46
CA ALA A 228 -18.82 5.64 -10.20
C ALA A 228 -17.48 5.95 -10.87
N SER A 229 -17.33 7.21 -11.25
CA SER A 229 -16.02 7.82 -11.45
C SER A 229 -15.49 8.26 -10.08
N ILE A 230 -14.27 7.86 -9.76
CA ILE A 230 -13.57 8.16 -8.52
C ILE A 230 -12.26 8.85 -8.89
N ALA A 231 -12.11 10.12 -8.52
CA ALA A 231 -10.85 10.85 -8.66
C ALA A 231 -10.15 10.93 -7.28
N LEU A 232 -8.93 10.41 -7.20
CA LEU A 232 -8.06 10.48 -6.01
C LEU A 232 -6.81 11.29 -6.35
N ASP A 233 -6.61 12.43 -5.67
CA ASP A 233 -5.53 13.40 -5.94
C ASP A 233 -5.40 13.78 -7.45
N GLY A 234 -6.50 13.72 -8.19
CA GLY A 234 -6.58 14.01 -9.64
C GLY A 234 -6.45 12.78 -10.54
N THR A 235 -6.09 11.62 -10.02
CA THR A 235 -6.10 10.35 -10.76
C THR A 235 -7.52 9.80 -10.85
N GLU A 236 -8.05 9.67 -12.06
CA GLU A 236 -9.39 9.15 -12.30
C GLU A 236 -9.41 7.62 -12.44
N TYR A 237 -10.31 7.01 -11.69
CA TYR A 237 -10.69 5.61 -11.74
C TYR A 237 -12.16 5.51 -12.13
N ARG A 238 -12.51 4.46 -12.88
CA ARG A 238 -13.90 4.05 -13.04
C ARG A 238 -14.08 2.76 -12.29
N LEU A 239 -14.98 2.76 -11.31
CA LEU A 239 -15.19 1.63 -10.42
C LEU A 239 -16.51 0.92 -10.76
N HIS A 240 -16.42 -0.39 -10.92
CA HIS A 240 -17.52 -1.30 -11.22
C HIS A 240 -17.81 -2.26 -10.06
N PRO A 241 -18.99 -2.89 -10.00
CA PRO A 241 -19.26 -3.95 -9.04
C PRO A 241 -18.19 -5.06 -9.12
N GLY A 242 -17.73 -5.53 -7.95
CA GLY A 242 -16.64 -6.50 -7.86
C GLY A 242 -15.23 -5.92 -7.99
N GLU A 243 -15.08 -4.60 -8.15
CA GLU A 243 -13.81 -3.89 -8.04
C GLU A 243 -13.69 -3.19 -6.68
N VAL A 244 -12.45 -3.04 -6.23
CA VAL A 244 -12.12 -2.41 -4.94
C VAL A 244 -11.13 -1.28 -5.15
N CYS A 245 -11.51 -0.07 -4.79
CA CYS A 245 -10.63 1.09 -4.81
C CYS A 245 -10.01 1.32 -3.42
N HIS A 246 -8.74 1.69 -3.36
CA HIS A 246 -8.08 2.13 -2.14
C HIS A 246 -7.63 3.58 -2.29
N GLY A 247 -7.78 4.35 -1.22
CA GLY A 247 -7.21 5.68 -1.06
C GLY A 247 -6.57 5.84 0.32
N SER A 248 -5.53 6.66 0.38
CA SER A 248 -4.76 6.93 1.59
C SER A 248 -5.24 8.19 2.32
N GLU A 249 -5.04 8.22 3.63
CA GLU A 249 -5.19 9.42 4.44
C GLU A 249 -4.44 10.61 3.80
N GLY A 250 -5.11 11.77 3.76
CA GLY A 250 -4.56 12.99 3.18
C GLY A 250 -5.00 13.26 1.75
N GLU A 251 -5.38 12.24 0.97
CA GLU A 251 -5.74 12.40 -0.46
C GLU A 251 -7.07 13.10 -0.67
N ARG A 252 -7.22 13.82 -1.77
CA ARG A 252 -8.49 14.42 -2.19
C ARG A 252 -9.32 13.40 -2.95
N LEU A 253 -10.54 13.13 -2.49
CA LEU A 253 -11.49 12.24 -3.15
C LEU A 253 -12.62 13.04 -3.80
N VAL A 254 -12.92 12.74 -5.06
CA VAL A 254 -14.17 13.13 -5.73
C VAL A 254 -14.82 11.87 -6.29
N LEU A 255 -16.07 11.60 -5.93
CA LEU A 255 -16.83 10.44 -6.38
C LEU A 255 -18.12 10.91 -7.02
N THR A 256 -18.35 10.49 -8.27
CA THR A 256 -19.56 10.81 -9.03
C THR A 256 -20.13 9.54 -9.65
N PRO A 257 -21.36 9.13 -9.28
CA PRO A 257 -22.04 8.01 -9.93
C PRO A 257 -22.14 8.22 -11.44
N CYS A 258 -21.98 7.13 -12.19
CA CYS A 258 -22.12 7.12 -13.63
C CYS A 258 -23.52 6.61 -14.01
N GLY A 259 -24.18 7.29 -14.94
CA GLY A 259 -25.49 6.87 -15.45
C GLY A 259 -26.67 7.27 -14.55
N GLU A 260 -27.76 6.51 -14.64
CA GLU A 260 -29.03 6.78 -13.94
C GLU A 260 -29.26 5.89 -12.71
N ASP A 261 -28.36 4.96 -12.43
CA ASP A 261 -28.44 4.09 -11.25
C ASP A 261 -27.71 4.70 -10.05
N ARG A 262 -28.19 4.38 -8.85
CA ARG A 262 -27.46 4.72 -7.62
C ARG A 262 -26.16 3.92 -7.54
N PHE A 263 -25.13 4.51 -6.96
CA PHE A 263 -23.87 3.82 -6.67
C PHE A 263 -23.84 3.41 -5.20
N GLU A 264 -23.85 2.10 -4.92
CA GLU A 264 -23.78 1.55 -3.57
C GLU A 264 -22.42 0.91 -3.29
N TYR A 265 -21.82 1.29 -2.17
CA TYR A 265 -20.52 0.80 -1.75
C TYR A 265 -20.39 0.67 -0.24
N VAL A 266 -19.44 -0.16 0.20
CA VAL A 266 -18.98 -0.21 1.59
C VAL A 266 -17.55 0.32 1.66
N LEU A 267 -17.31 1.23 2.59
CA LEU A 267 -16.00 1.81 2.88
C LEU A 267 -15.50 1.26 4.21
N ILE A 268 -14.35 0.58 4.18
CA ILE A 268 -13.65 0.10 5.38
C ILE A 268 -12.45 1.02 5.63
N HIS A 269 -12.50 1.80 6.71
CA HIS A 269 -11.36 2.61 7.11
C HIS A 269 -10.45 1.87 8.08
N TYR A 270 -9.16 2.05 7.88
CA TYR A 270 -8.13 1.55 8.77
C TYR A 270 -7.09 2.63 9.03
N ARG A 271 -6.44 2.51 10.18
CA ARG A 271 -5.29 3.33 10.55
C ARG A 271 -4.09 2.46 10.80
N VAL A 272 -2.98 2.83 10.19
CA VAL A 272 -1.68 2.21 10.44
C VAL A 272 -1.11 2.81 11.71
N CYS A 273 -0.95 1.99 12.74
CA CYS A 273 -0.27 2.37 13.96
C CYS A 273 1.25 2.21 13.83
N TYR A 274 1.70 1.34 12.91
CA TYR A 274 3.11 1.04 12.68
C TYR A 274 3.35 0.46 11.27
N TRP A 275 4.32 1.04 10.56
CA TRP A 275 4.78 0.62 9.23
C TRP A 275 6.31 0.43 9.24
N PRO A 276 6.85 -0.79 9.03
CA PRO A 276 8.29 -0.97 8.86
C PRO A 276 8.68 -0.58 7.43
N GLU A 277 9.00 0.70 7.19
CA GLU A 277 9.49 1.15 5.88
C GLU A 277 10.71 0.32 5.43
N ARG A 278 10.72 -0.08 4.15
CA ARG A 278 11.95 -0.41 3.41
C ARG A 278 12.46 0.86 2.75
N ASP A 279 13.78 1.09 2.79
CA ASP A 279 14.43 2.16 2.03
C ASP A 279 14.00 2.07 0.54
N GLY A 280 13.21 3.04 0.07
CA GLY A 280 12.93 3.26 -1.35
C GLY A 280 11.65 2.65 -1.95
N GLU A 281 10.83 1.89 -1.20
CA GLU A 281 9.54 1.39 -1.72
C GLU A 281 8.40 2.28 -1.25
N ALA A 282 7.91 3.16 -2.14
CA ALA A 282 6.71 3.94 -1.90
C ALA A 282 5.49 3.01 -1.84
N PHE A 283 4.77 3.01 -0.72
CA PHE A 283 3.45 2.40 -0.67
C PHE A 283 2.51 3.18 -1.61
N PRO A 284 1.84 2.54 -2.57
CA PRO A 284 0.97 3.24 -3.50
C PRO A 284 -0.15 3.91 -2.74
N ARG A 285 -0.31 5.22 -2.94
CA ARG A 285 -1.24 6.03 -2.15
C ARG A 285 -2.70 5.74 -2.51
N HIS A 286 -2.97 5.48 -3.79
CA HIS A 286 -4.26 5.03 -4.29
C HIS A 286 -4.08 3.94 -5.36
N PHE A 287 -5.03 3.01 -5.44
CA PHE A 287 -5.03 1.93 -6.44
C PHE A 287 -6.42 1.29 -6.58
N VAL A 288 -6.59 0.43 -7.60
CA VAL A 288 -7.78 -0.40 -7.78
C VAL A 288 -7.34 -1.86 -7.91
N LEU A 289 -8.05 -2.76 -7.23
CA LEU A 289 -7.93 -4.21 -7.35
C LEU A 289 -9.18 -4.78 -8.01
N CYS A 290 -9.02 -5.80 -8.84
CA CYS A 290 -10.10 -6.42 -9.60
C CYS A 290 -10.33 -7.90 -9.20
N PRO A 291 -10.78 -8.20 -7.96
CA PRO A 291 -11.02 -9.58 -7.53
C PRO A 291 -12.23 -10.26 -8.23
N GLY A 292 -13.07 -9.47 -8.89
CA GLY A 292 -14.35 -9.88 -9.46
C GLY A 292 -15.45 -10.00 -8.40
N GLU A 293 -16.66 -10.31 -8.84
CA GLU A 293 -17.79 -10.55 -7.93
C GLU A 293 -17.62 -11.88 -7.19
N ARG A 294 -17.05 -11.81 -5.98
CA ARG A 294 -16.83 -12.97 -5.10
C ARG A 294 -17.84 -12.97 -3.96
N PRO A 295 -18.76 -13.96 -3.89
CA PRO A 295 -19.75 -14.03 -2.81
C PRO A 295 -19.12 -14.02 -1.41
N ARG A 296 -17.94 -14.64 -1.28
CA ARG A 296 -17.20 -14.70 -0.01
C ARG A 296 -16.72 -13.33 0.47
N ILE A 297 -16.23 -12.48 -0.43
CA ILE A 297 -15.81 -11.11 -0.07
C ILE A 297 -17.03 -10.32 0.39
N ALA A 298 -18.15 -10.40 -0.35
CA ALA A 298 -19.40 -9.73 0.02
C ALA A 298 -19.90 -10.16 1.42
N GLU A 299 -19.89 -11.47 1.71
CA GLU A 299 -20.28 -12.03 3.00
C GLU A 299 -19.40 -11.50 4.14
N LEU A 300 -18.08 -11.50 3.99
CA LEU A 300 -17.14 -11.04 5.01
C LEU A 300 -17.26 -9.53 5.27
N VAL A 301 -17.41 -8.74 4.20
CA VAL A 301 -17.62 -7.28 4.30
C VAL A 301 -18.93 -6.98 5.02
N GLU A 302 -19.99 -7.73 4.74
CA GLU A 302 -21.28 -7.59 5.42
C GLU A 302 -21.19 -7.97 6.90
N GLN A 303 -20.55 -9.08 7.24
CA GLN A 303 -20.30 -9.47 8.64
C GLN A 303 -19.51 -8.39 9.39
N LEU A 304 -18.49 -7.81 8.74
CA LEU A 304 -17.68 -6.74 9.32
C LEU A 304 -18.52 -5.47 9.55
N HIS A 305 -19.35 -5.08 8.58
CA HIS A 305 -20.27 -3.95 8.69
C HIS A 305 -21.26 -4.11 9.85
N GLN A 306 -21.86 -5.30 10.01
CA GLN A 306 -22.81 -5.58 11.09
C GLN A 306 -22.24 -5.40 12.50
N ILE A 307 -20.95 -5.72 12.69
CA ILE A 307 -20.29 -5.57 13.99
C ILE A 307 -19.61 -4.20 14.16
N ALA A 308 -19.57 -3.37 13.13
CA ALA A 308 -18.76 -2.14 13.10
C ALA A 308 -19.16 -1.13 14.19
N VAL A 309 -20.46 -1.06 14.48
CA VAL A 309 -21.06 -0.13 15.46
C VAL A 309 -20.96 -0.62 16.91
N ILE A 310 -20.61 -1.90 17.12
CA ILE A 310 -20.60 -2.50 18.46
C ILE A 310 -19.28 -2.15 19.17
N PRO A 311 -19.30 -1.44 20.30
CA PRO A 311 -18.08 -1.12 21.05
C PRO A 311 -17.55 -2.36 21.80
N GLY A 312 -16.25 -2.37 22.12
CA GLY A 312 -15.64 -3.37 23.01
C GLY A 312 -14.34 -3.97 22.50
N LYS A 313 -13.50 -4.45 23.42
CA LYS A 313 -12.17 -4.99 23.10
C LYS A 313 -12.25 -6.27 22.25
N LEU A 314 -13.18 -7.19 22.57
CA LEU A 314 -13.40 -8.41 21.79
C LEU A 314 -13.97 -8.10 20.40
N THR A 315 -14.86 -7.11 20.28
CA THR A 315 -15.37 -6.66 18.97
C THR A 315 -14.27 -6.02 18.15
N ALA A 316 -13.41 -5.19 18.74
CA ALA A 316 -12.25 -4.62 18.04
C ALA A 316 -11.29 -5.71 17.52
N PHE A 317 -11.06 -6.78 18.29
CA PHE A 317 -10.32 -7.95 17.83
C PHE A 317 -11.03 -8.66 16.68
N ARG A 318 -12.35 -8.88 16.78
CA ARG A 318 -13.14 -9.51 15.71
C ARG A 318 -13.18 -8.68 14.42
N LYS A 319 -13.28 -7.35 14.52
CA LYS A 319 -13.17 -6.44 13.35
C LYS A 319 -11.83 -6.61 12.64
N LYS A 320 -10.75 -6.71 13.42
CA LYS A 320 -9.41 -6.92 12.86
C LYS A 320 -9.26 -8.29 12.20
N GLU A 321 -9.79 -9.34 12.82
CA GLU A 321 -9.79 -10.69 12.25
C GLU A 321 -10.60 -10.73 10.93
N LEU A 322 -11.84 -10.26 10.94
CA LEU A 322 -12.68 -10.21 9.72
C LEU A 322 -12.04 -9.37 8.62
N PHE A 323 -11.45 -8.22 8.95
CA PHE A 323 -10.76 -7.41 7.95
C PHE A 323 -9.53 -8.10 7.38
N MET A 324 -8.75 -8.83 8.19
CA MET A 324 -7.66 -9.66 7.69
C MET A 324 -8.17 -10.77 6.77
N SER A 325 -9.33 -11.37 7.09
CA SER A 325 -10.00 -12.35 6.23
C SER A 325 -10.48 -11.73 4.92
N VAL A 326 -11.06 -10.51 4.94
CA VAL A 326 -11.40 -9.75 3.73
C VAL A 326 -10.16 -9.47 2.89
N LEU A 327 -9.08 -9.00 3.48
CA LEU A 327 -7.82 -8.72 2.79
C LEU A 327 -7.23 -9.99 2.16
N TYR A 328 -7.23 -11.11 2.88
CA TYR A 328 -6.74 -12.38 2.34
C TYR A 328 -7.55 -12.83 1.12
N GLU A 329 -8.88 -12.79 1.19
CA GLU A 329 -9.75 -13.15 0.06
C GLU A 329 -9.57 -12.17 -1.11
N LEU A 330 -9.50 -10.87 -0.84
CA LEU A 330 -9.27 -9.83 -1.85
C LEU A 330 -7.94 -10.04 -2.58
N LEU A 331 -6.85 -10.19 -1.82
CA LEU A 331 -5.50 -10.34 -2.36
C LEU A 331 -5.33 -11.68 -3.06
N SER A 332 -5.85 -12.77 -2.50
CA SER A 332 -5.77 -14.10 -3.15
C SER A 332 -6.60 -14.16 -4.43
N ALA A 333 -7.80 -13.55 -4.47
CA ALA A 333 -8.61 -13.46 -5.67
C ALA A 333 -7.97 -12.57 -6.74
N SER A 334 -7.24 -11.52 -6.32
CA SER A 334 -6.49 -10.63 -7.21
C SER A 334 -5.20 -11.29 -7.73
N GLN A 335 -4.52 -12.10 -6.91
CA GLN A 335 -3.33 -12.89 -7.27
C GLN A 335 -3.65 -14.03 -8.23
N HIS A 336 -4.76 -14.73 -7.97
CA HIS A 336 -5.30 -15.75 -8.87
C HIS A 336 -6.21 -15.12 -9.93
N SER A 337 -6.22 -13.79 -10.04
CA SER A 337 -6.74 -13.12 -11.20
C SER A 337 -5.75 -13.34 -12.36
N SER A 338 -5.81 -14.58 -12.85
CA SER A 338 -5.63 -14.96 -14.24
C SER A 338 -6.37 -14.04 -15.21
N TRP A 339 -7.17 -13.07 -14.73
CA TRP A 339 -7.86 -12.03 -15.47
C TRP A 339 -6.89 -11.03 -16.12
N GLY A 340 -5.75 -10.67 -15.52
CA GLY A 340 -4.77 -9.81 -16.22
C GLY A 340 -4.20 -10.48 -17.49
N ALA A 341 -3.81 -11.75 -17.36
CA ALA A 341 -3.31 -12.57 -18.48
C ALA A 341 -4.44 -13.02 -19.43
N SER A 342 -5.61 -13.39 -18.92
CA SER A 342 -6.73 -13.86 -19.74
C SER A 342 -7.41 -12.73 -20.48
N HIS A 343 -7.45 -11.51 -19.93
CA HIS A 343 -7.91 -10.35 -20.69
C HIS A 343 -6.87 -9.89 -21.70
N LEU A 344 -5.57 -9.95 -21.37
CA LEU A 344 -4.53 -9.71 -22.38
C LEU A 344 -4.67 -10.70 -23.53
N GLU A 345 -4.81 -12.00 -23.26
CA GLU A 345 -5.09 -13.03 -24.26
C GLU A 345 -6.42 -12.79 -25.00
N ALA A 346 -7.48 -12.37 -24.31
CA ALA A 346 -8.76 -12.03 -24.93
C ALA A 346 -8.65 -10.80 -25.85
N ILE A 347 -7.86 -9.79 -25.47
CA ILE A 347 -7.59 -8.61 -26.30
C ILE A 347 -6.73 -8.99 -27.50
N GLU A 348 -5.68 -9.81 -27.32
CA GLU A 348 -4.86 -10.33 -28.42
C GLU A 348 -5.70 -11.14 -29.41
N ARG A 349 -6.55 -12.05 -28.93
CA ARG A 349 -7.49 -12.80 -29.77
C ARG A 349 -8.51 -11.90 -30.46
N THR A 350 -8.98 -10.84 -29.78
CA THR A 350 -9.87 -9.85 -30.40
C THR A 350 -9.16 -9.11 -31.53
N ILE A 351 -7.90 -8.70 -31.34
CA ILE A 351 -7.10 -8.02 -32.38
C ILE A 351 -6.87 -8.93 -33.58
N LEU A 352 -6.50 -10.19 -33.34
CA LEU A 352 -6.33 -11.19 -34.40
C LEU A 352 -7.63 -11.41 -35.18
N TYR A 353 -8.76 -11.50 -34.47
CA TYR A 353 -10.08 -11.61 -35.10
C TYR A 353 -10.42 -10.36 -35.94
N ILE A 354 -10.17 -9.16 -35.42
CA ILE A 354 -10.35 -7.91 -36.18
C ILE A 354 -9.49 -7.94 -37.45
N HIS A 355 -8.22 -8.34 -37.36
CA HIS A 355 -7.33 -8.38 -38.53
C HIS A 355 -7.78 -9.38 -39.58
N ALA A 356 -8.39 -10.49 -39.17
CA ALA A 356 -8.94 -11.49 -40.09
C ALA A 356 -10.28 -11.06 -40.71
N HIS A 357 -11.11 -10.32 -39.97
CA HIS A 357 -12.51 -10.03 -40.32
C HIS A 357 -12.82 -8.54 -40.47
N TYR A 358 -11.81 -7.67 -40.63
CA TYR A 358 -12.01 -6.21 -40.61
C TYR A 358 -12.97 -5.70 -41.68
N ALA A 359 -13.11 -6.39 -42.82
CA ALA A 359 -14.04 -5.99 -43.89
C ALA A 359 -15.51 -6.30 -43.57
N GLU A 360 -15.78 -7.12 -42.55
CA GLU A 360 -17.13 -7.54 -42.16
C GLU A 360 -17.77 -6.54 -41.18
N PRO A 361 -19.11 -6.50 -41.03
CA PRO A 361 -19.77 -5.72 -39.99
C PRO A 361 -19.42 -6.25 -38.58
N LEU A 362 -18.50 -5.58 -37.89
CA LEU A 362 -18.08 -5.93 -36.53
C LEU A 362 -18.82 -5.09 -35.49
N SER A 363 -19.47 -5.75 -34.53
CA SER A 363 -20.10 -5.10 -33.37
C SER A 363 -19.34 -5.40 -32.07
N LEU A 364 -19.43 -4.47 -31.12
CA LEU A 364 -18.87 -4.64 -29.78
C LEU A 364 -19.45 -5.88 -29.07
N ASP A 365 -20.75 -6.12 -29.19
CA ASP A 365 -21.43 -7.31 -28.67
C ASP A 365 -20.84 -8.61 -29.22
N GLN A 366 -20.60 -8.68 -30.53
CA GLN A 366 -20.01 -9.85 -31.16
C GLN A 366 -18.59 -10.09 -30.65
N LEU A 367 -17.76 -9.05 -30.64
CA LEU A 367 -16.36 -9.15 -30.19
C LEU A 367 -16.29 -9.59 -28.72
N ALA A 368 -17.20 -9.10 -27.88
CA ALA A 368 -17.24 -9.47 -26.46
C ALA A 368 -17.69 -10.92 -26.26
N ARG A 369 -18.75 -11.34 -26.97
CA ARG A 369 -19.25 -12.72 -26.94
C ARG A 369 -18.19 -13.73 -27.38
N LEU A 370 -17.39 -13.42 -28.39
CA LEU A 370 -16.32 -14.29 -28.88
C LEU A 370 -15.26 -14.61 -27.82
N GLN A 371 -15.03 -13.69 -26.88
CA GLN A 371 -14.06 -13.87 -25.80
C GLN A 371 -14.70 -14.33 -24.49
N GLY A 372 -16.03 -14.54 -24.45
CA GLY A 372 -16.73 -14.90 -23.22
C GLY A 372 -16.73 -13.80 -22.15
N ILE A 373 -16.56 -12.53 -22.55
CA ILE A 373 -16.57 -11.38 -21.65
C ILE A 373 -17.70 -10.41 -22.00
N THR A 374 -18.03 -9.51 -21.09
CA THR A 374 -19.04 -8.48 -21.33
C THR A 374 -18.51 -7.38 -22.27
N VAL A 375 -19.40 -6.69 -22.99
CA VAL A 375 -19.05 -5.54 -23.86
C VAL A 375 -18.27 -4.46 -23.10
N ARG A 376 -18.66 -4.28 -21.84
CA ARG A 376 -18.02 -3.38 -20.89
C ARG A 376 -16.57 -3.79 -20.63
N GLN A 377 -16.34 -5.05 -20.25
CA GLN A 377 -15.00 -5.57 -19.99
C GLN A 377 -14.12 -5.46 -21.23
N LEU A 378 -14.64 -5.84 -22.40
CA LEU A 378 -13.90 -5.71 -23.66
C LEU A 378 -13.47 -4.25 -23.90
N SER A 379 -14.41 -3.30 -23.81
CA SER A 379 -14.12 -1.89 -24.06
C SER A 379 -13.08 -1.33 -23.09
N TYR A 380 -13.20 -1.68 -21.80
CA TYR A 380 -12.28 -1.24 -20.76
C TYR A 380 -10.86 -1.79 -20.98
N TRP A 381 -10.71 -3.11 -21.10
CA TRP A 381 -9.40 -3.74 -21.21
C TRP A 381 -8.71 -3.44 -22.54
N PHE A 382 -9.47 -3.36 -23.64
CA PHE A 382 -8.92 -2.98 -24.94
C PHE A 382 -8.36 -1.55 -24.90
N TYR A 383 -9.07 -0.59 -24.31
CA TYR A 383 -8.56 0.77 -24.15
C TYR A 383 -7.34 0.83 -23.22
N LYS A 384 -7.38 0.11 -22.09
CA LYS A 384 -6.28 0.06 -21.12
C LYS A 384 -4.98 -0.50 -21.72
N ILE A 385 -5.08 -1.48 -22.60
CA ILE A 385 -3.93 -2.17 -23.21
C ILE A 385 -3.48 -1.48 -24.51
N ILE A 386 -4.41 -1.12 -25.40
CA ILE A 386 -4.13 -0.64 -26.76
C ILE A 386 -4.16 0.89 -26.87
N GLY A 387 -4.79 1.58 -25.91
CA GLY A 387 -4.89 3.04 -25.87
C GLY A 387 -6.02 3.65 -26.71
N ILE A 388 -6.79 2.83 -27.44
CA ILE A 388 -7.97 3.25 -28.22
C ILE A 388 -9.11 2.23 -28.06
N ARG A 389 -10.36 2.61 -28.32
CA ARG A 389 -11.52 1.72 -28.15
C ARG A 389 -11.62 0.69 -29.30
N PRO A 390 -12.29 -0.46 -29.10
CA PRO A 390 -12.35 -1.53 -30.11
C PRO A 390 -12.85 -1.08 -31.49
N ILE A 391 -13.94 -0.30 -31.54
CA ILE A 391 -14.51 0.17 -32.82
C ILE A 391 -13.61 1.20 -33.49
N ASP A 392 -12.98 2.08 -32.71
CA ASP A 392 -12.00 3.05 -33.24
C ASP A 392 -10.78 2.32 -33.83
N TYR A 393 -10.36 1.20 -33.20
CA TYR A 393 -9.31 0.33 -33.73
C TYR A 393 -9.69 -0.31 -35.06
N VAL A 394 -10.92 -0.83 -35.19
CA VAL A 394 -11.43 -1.37 -36.47
C VAL A 394 -11.40 -0.30 -37.56
N ILE A 395 -11.89 0.91 -37.27
CA ILE A 395 -11.89 2.02 -38.23
C ILE A 395 -10.45 2.35 -38.64
N GLN A 396 -9.55 2.52 -37.68
CA GLN A 396 -8.15 2.84 -37.94
C GLN A 396 -7.48 1.76 -38.80
N TYR A 397 -7.74 0.48 -38.52
CA TYR A 397 -7.20 -0.64 -39.28
C TYR A 397 -7.71 -0.65 -40.73
N ARG A 398 -9.02 -0.43 -40.94
CA ARG A 398 -9.62 -0.31 -42.27
C ARG A 398 -9.02 0.84 -43.08
N ILE A 399 -8.81 2.00 -42.44
CA ILE A 399 -8.20 3.16 -43.10
C ILE A 399 -6.74 2.86 -43.48
N ASN A 400 -5.97 2.22 -42.60
CA ASN A 400 -4.59 1.83 -42.91
C ASN A 400 -4.54 0.87 -44.11
N LYS A 401 -5.42 -0.15 -44.15
CA LYS A 401 -5.53 -1.07 -45.29
C LYS A 401 -5.92 -0.36 -46.58
N ALA A 402 -6.86 0.58 -46.51
CA ALA A 402 -7.22 1.39 -47.66
C ALA A 402 -6.05 2.24 -48.16
N SER A 403 -5.27 2.85 -47.26
CA SER A 403 -4.05 3.60 -47.62
C SER A 403 -3.03 2.71 -48.32
N GLU A 404 -2.79 1.49 -47.84
CA GLU A 404 -1.93 0.50 -48.51
C GLU A 404 -2.42 0.23 -49.95
N MET A 405 -3.70 -0.07 -50.13
CA MET A 405 -4.29 -0.36 -51.45
C MET A 405 -4.23 0.84 -52.40
N LEU A 406 -4.47 2.06 -51.89
CA LEU A 406 -4.36 3.30 -52.66
C LEU A 406 -2.93 3.58 -53.14
N THR A 407 -1.93 3.12 -52.37
CA THR A 407 -0.50 3.32 -52.66
C THR A 407 0.05 2.22 -53.57
N MET A 408 -0.54 1.03 -53.55
CA MET A 408 -0.03 -0.15 -54.27
C MET A 408 -0.78 -0.46 -55.57
N SER A 409 -1.93 0.19 -55.83
CA SER A 409 -2.79 -0.18 -56.97
C SER A 409 -3.55 1.00 -57.58
N HIS A 410 -4.07 0.77 -58.79
CA HIS A 410 -5.01 1.66 -59.46
C HIS A 410 -6.48 1.26 -59.26
N THR A 411 -6.77 0.30 -58.38
CA THR A 411 -8.13 -0.18 -58.10
C THR A 411 -9.08 0.98 -57.82
N PRO A 412 -10.28 1.05 -58.41
CA PRO A 412 -11.22 2.15 -58.19
C PRO A 412 -11.51 2.40 -56.69
N ILE A 413 -11.66 3.67 -56.29
CA ILE A 413 -11.87 4.05 -54.88
C ILE A 413 -13.13 3.37 -54.30
N GLY A 414 -14.18 3.21 -55.11
CA GLY A 414 -15.40 2.49 -54.70
C GLY A 414 -15.16 1.02 -54.39
N GLU A 415 -14.31 0.35 -55.18
CA GLU A 415 -13.92 -1.04 -54.94
C GLU A 415 -13.04 -1.17 -53.70
N ILE A 416 -12.12 -0.23 -53.47
CA ILE A 416 -11.32 -0.18 -52.23
C ILE A 416 -12.22 0.04 -51.01
N ALA A 417 -13.21 0.91 -51.09
CA ALA A 417 -14.18 1.14 -50.02
C ALA A 417 -14.91 -0.15 -49.65
N ALA A 418 -15.43 -0.86 -50.65
CA ALA A 418 -16.09 -2.14 -50.47
C ALA A 418 -15.15 -3.19 -49.86
N SER A 419 -13.91 -3.30 -50.35
CA SER A 419 -12.95 -4.31 -49.87
C SER A 419 -12.49 -4.11 -48.43
N VAL A 420 -12.62 -2.89 -47.88
CA VAL A 420 -12.29 -2.61 -46.47
C VAL A 420 -13.54 -2.45 -45.59
N GLY A 421 -14.72 -2.84 -46.09
CA GLY A 421 -15.95 -2.94 -45.30
C GLY A 421 -16.80 -1.68 -45.24
N TYR A 422 -16.78 -0.85 -46.29
CA TYR A 422 -17.70 0.28 -46.46
C TYR A 422 -18.54 0.13 -47.73
N ASP A 423 -19.86 -0.04 -47.56
CA ASP A 423 -20.81 -0.15 -48.68
C ASP A 423 -21.05 1.20 -49.39
N ASP A 424 -20.83 2.32 -48.67
CA ASP A 424 -20.99 3.68 -49.18
C ASP A 424 -19.61 4.34 -49.40
N PRO A 425 -19.16 4.51 -50.66
CA PRO A 425 -17.90 5.16 -51.00
C PRO A 425 -17.80 6.62 -50.55
N GLN A 426 -18.92 7.34 -50.49
CA GLN A 426 -18.98 8.72 -50.01
C GLN A 426 -18.80 8.77 -48.49
N TYR A 427 -19.40 7.84 -47.75
CA TYR A 427 -19.15 7.69 -46.31
C TYR A 427 -17.69 7.31 -46.03
N PHE A 428 -17.15 6.31 -46.74
CA PHE A 428 -15.74 5.95 -46.67
C PHE A 428 -14.83 7.17 -46.86
N SER A 429 -15.06 7.96 -47.91
CA SER A 429 -14.25 9.13 -48.22
C SER A 429 -14.25 10.17 -47.09
N ARG A 430 -15.38 10.34 -46.39
CA ARG A 430 -15.48 11.21 -45.21
C ARG A 430 -14.68 10.66 -44.02
N VAL A 431 -14.80 9.37 -43.74
CA VAL A 431 -14.06 8.71 -42.64
C VAL A 431 -12.56 8.73 -42.91
N TYR A 432 -12.14 8.39 -44.12
CA TYR A 432 -10.75 8.41 -44.55
C TYR A 432 -10.13 9.82 -44.40
N ARG A 433 -10.84 10.86 -44.86
CA ARG A 433 -10.38 12.25 -44.70
C ARG A 433 -10.30 12.67 -43.25
N ARG A 434 -11.23 12.24 -42.40
CA ARG A 434 -11.20 12.53 -40.96
C ARG A 434 -9.96 11.92 -40.29
N HIS A 435 -9.59 10.70 -40.65
CA HIS A 435 -8.44 10.00 -40.04
C HIS A 435 -7.09 10.43 -40.61
N THR A 436 -7.00 10.74 -41.90
CA THR A 436 -5.71 10.97 -42.59
C THR A 436 -5.44 12.43 -42.94
N GLY A 437 -6.46 13.30 -42.86
CA GLY A 437 -6.40 14.69 -43.34
C GLY A 437 -6.51 14.85 -44.85
N LEU A 438 -6.50 13.77 -45.63
CA LEU A 438 -6.57 13.77 -47.10
C LEU A 438 -7.77 12.96 -47.59
N SER A 439 -8.37 13.32 -48.72
CA SER A 439 -9.30 12.43 -49.40
C SER A 439 -8.57 11.24 -50.01
N PRO A 440 -9.26 10.10 -50.26
CA PRO A 440 -8.66 8.94 -50.93
C PRO A 440 -8.02 9.28 -52.29
N ARG A 441 -8.63 10.22 -53.04
CA ARG A 441 -8.12 10.68 -54.33
C ARG A 441 -6.83 11.50 -54.19
N GLU A 442 -6.78 12.40 -53.22
CA GLU A 442 -5.57 13.19 -52.91
C GLU A 442 -4.43 12.28 -52.42
N ALA A 443 -4.73 11.31 -51.56
CA ALA A 443 -3.76 10.33 -51.09
C ALA A 443 -3.16 9.53 -52.25
N ARG A 444 -3.99 9.06 -53.20
CA ARG A 444 -3.53 8.36 -54.41
C ARG A 444 -2.63 9.24 -55.28
N SER A 445 -3.06 10.46 -55.57
CA SER A 445 -2.29 11.38 -56.41
C SER A 445 -0.91 11.69 -55.83
N LYS A 446 -0.76 11.71 -54.50
CA LYS A 446 0.54 11.88 -53.84
C LYS A 446 1.44 10.65 -53.97
N SER A 447 0.86 9.45 -53.87
CA SER A 447 1.61 8.18 -54.01
C SER A 447 2.03 7.86 -55.44
N HIS A 448 1.24 8.28 -56.42
CA HIS A 448 1.48 8.09 -57.83
C HIS A 448 1.44 9.45 -58.53
N PRO A 449 2.52 10.26 -58.44
CA PRO A 449 2.60 11.47 -59.24
C PRO A 449 2.45 11.10 -60.71
N ALA A 450 1.65 11.87 -61.45
CA ALA A 450 1.51 11.69 -62.89
C ALA A 450 2.91 11.66 -63.51
N ARG A 451 3.21 10.62 -64.29
CA ARG A 451 4.37 10.68 -65.19
C ARG A 451 3.97 11.65 -66.30
N ASP A 452 4.55 12.84 -66.25
CA ASP A 452 4.57 13.78 -67.39
C ASP A 452 5.28 13.14 -68.59
#